data_AF-A0A3R7BKZ4-F1
#
_entry.id   AF-A0A3R7BKZ4-F1
#
_cell.length_a   1.000
_cell.length_b   1.000
_cell.length_c   1.000
_cell.angle_alpha   90.00
_cell.angle_beta   90.00
_cell.angle_gamma   90.00
#
_symmetry.space_group_name_H-M   'P 1'
#
loop_
_entity.id
_entity.type
_entity.pdbx_description
1 polymer ?
#
loop_
_entity_poly.entity_id
_entity_poly.type
_entity_poly.pdbx_seq_one_letter_code
_entity_poly.pdbx_strand_id
1 'polypeptide(L)'
;MRATVAVSVAAGMVYVAFQLHLLPRSIASVVSRVYFFPTWPLTYLSRRSAYYTLVDSHVFLGAAPMEFMGHVSQLASRGVRAVVNMCDEYDGPVDAYKKAGISHLRLPTPDHTEPSLANIRKAIEFIEFHKAQGSRVYVHCKAGAGRSAAVVFCWLLQSTGWSLDDVHEYLSDKR
;
A
#
# COMPACT_ATOMS: atom_id res chain seq x y z
N MET A 1 -29.52 21.46 -10.83
CA MET A 1 -29.07 20.42 -11.80
C MET A 1 -27.78 20.81 -12.54
N ARG A 2 -27.70 21.96 -13.22
CA ARG A 2 -26.49 22.38 -13.99
C ARG A 2 -25.24 22.59 -13.12
N ALA A 3 -25.37 23.24 -11.96
CA ALA A 3 -24.23 23.47 -11.06
C ALA A 3 -23.64 22.16 -10.50
N THR A 4 -24.50 21.20 -10.13
CA THR A 4 -24.09 19.89 -9.61
C THR A 4 -23.30 19.09 -10.66
N VAL A 5 -23.73 19.12 -11.92
CA VAL A 5 -23.01 18.46 -13.02
C VAL A 5 -21.64 19.10 -13.24
N ALA A 6 -21.55 20.42 -13.22
CA ALA A 6 -20.28 21.13 -13.40
C ALA A 6 -19.26 20.82 -12.27
N VAL A 7 -19.72 20.75 -11.01
CA VAL A 7 -18.88 20.38 -9.86
C VAL A 7 -18.36 18.94 -9.99
N SER A 8 -19.21 18.00 -10.41
CA SER A 8 -18.79 16.61 -10.62
C SER A 8 -17.78 16.44 -11.75
N VAL A 9 -17.95 17.18 -12.86
CA VAL A 9 -16.99 17.18 -13.97
C VAL A 9 -15.64 17.78 -13.55
N ALA A 10 -15.66 18.91 -12.81
CA ALA A 10 -14.45 19.51 -12.28
C ALA A 10 -13.68 18.59 -11.32
N ALA A 11 -14.40 17.91 -10.41
CA ALA A 11 -13.82 16.91 -9.53
C ALA A 11 -13.19 15.75 -10.32
N GLY A 12 -13.91 15.24 -11.33
CA GLY A 12 -13.39 14.21 -12.25
C GLY A 12 -12.10 14.65 -12.96
N MET A 13 -12.05 15.87 -13.48
CA MET A 13 -10.85 16.41 -14.16
C MET A 13 -9.65 16.53 -13.21
N VAL A 14 -9.86 17.00 -11.96
CA VAL A 14 -8.78 17.05 -10.95
C VAL A 14 -8.27 15.66 -10.62
N TYR A 15 -9.15 14.68 -10.48
CA TYR A 15 -8.75 13.29 -10.25
C TYR A 15 -7.96 12.71 -11.44
N VAL A 16 -8.39 12.97 -12.68
CA VAL A 16 -7.65 12.55 -13.88
C VAL A 16 -6.28 13.22 -13.94
N ALA A 17 -6.18 14.53 -13.69
CA ALA A 17 -4.91 15.25 -13.67
C ALA A 17 -3.96 14.69 -12.59
N PHE A 18 -4.50 14.29 -11.44
CA PHE A 18 -3.76 13.62 -10.39
C PHE A 18 -3.23 12.24 -10.83
N GLN A 19 -4.07 11.39 -11.43
CA GLN A 19 -3.66 10.08 -11.94
C GLN A 19 -2.62 10.18 -13.08
N LEU A 20 -2.66 11.24 -13.88
CA LEU A 20 -1.70 11.52 -14.95
C LEU A 20 -0.43 12.24 -14.47
N HIS A 21 -0.24 12.41 -13.15
CA HIS A 21 0.95 13.08 -12.57
C HIS A 21 1.14 14.53 -13.03
N LEU A 22 0.06 15.23 -13.41
CA LEU A 22 0.12 16.60 -13.93
C LEU A 22 0.08 17.66 -12.82
N LEU A 23 -0.19 17.27 -11.57
CA LEU A 23 -0.31 18.18 -10.45
C LEU A 23 1.03 18.38 -9.72
N PRO A 24 1.35 19.61 -9.24
CA PRO A 24 2.47 19.84 -8.34
C PRO A 24 2.37 18.97 -7.07
N ARG A 25 3.52 18.53 -6.53
CA ARG A 25 3.60 17.61 -5.39
C ARG A 25 2.77 18.05 -4.17
N SER A 26 2.78 19.34 -3.83
CA SER A 26 2.00 19.90 -2.73
C SER A 26 0.49 19.73 -2.94
N ILE A 27 0.01 19.97 -4.16
CA ILE A 27 -1.40 19.80 -4.53
C ILE A 27 -1.75 18.32 -4.59
N ALA A 28 -0.90 17.49 -5.20
CA ALA A 28 -1.10 16.05 -5.30
C ALA A 28 -1.26 15.37 -3.93
N SER A 29 -0.49 15.80 -2.91
CA SER A 29 -0.63 15.29 -1.53
C SER A 29 -1.99 15.64 -0.90
N VAL A 30 -2.52 16.83 -1.14
CA VAL A 30 -3.87 17.20 -0.67
C VAL A 30 -4.94 16.41 -1.43
N VAL A 31 -4.80 16.32 -2.76
CA VAL A 31 -5.75 15.60 -3.61
C VAL A 31 -5.79 14.11 -3.26
N SER A 32 -4.65 13.46 -3.01
CA SER A 32 -4.63 12.04 -2.64
C SER A 32 -5.44 11.75 -1.37
N ARG A 33 -5.36 12.63 -0.36
CA ARG A 33 -6.16 12.57 0.89
C ARG A 33 -7.65 12.74 0.63
N VAL A 34 -8.03 13.75 -0.15
CA VAL A 34 -9.44 14.01 -0.48
C VAL A 34 -10.05 12.85 -1.27
N TYR A 35 -9.31 12.29 -2.23
CA TYR A 35 -9.82 11.26 -3.12
C TYR A 35 -9.64 9.84 -2.60
N PHE A 36 -8.92 9.60 -1.49
CA PHE A 36 -8.63 8.25 -1.00
C PHE A 36 -9.90 7.40 -0.82
N PHE A 37 -10.82 7.82 0.05
CA PHE A 37 -12.06 7.09 0.31
C PHE A 37 -13.04 7.10 -0.87
N PRO A 38 -13.30 8.24 -1.55
CA PRO A 38 -14.19 8.25 -2.72
C PRO A 38 -13.76 7.30 -3.84
N THR A 39 -12.44 7.07 -4.01
CA THR A 39 -11.90 6.22 -5.08
C THR A 39 -11.44 4.85 -4.59
N TRP A 40 -11.56 4.57 -3.30
CA TRP A 40 -11.25 3.25 -2.75
C TRP A 40 -12.11 2.14 -3.38
N PRO A 41 -13.43 2.30 -3.62
CA PRO A 41 -14.22 1.27 -4.29
C PRO A 41 -13.66 0.88 -5.67
N LEU A 42 -13.15 1.86 -6.43
CA LEU A 42 -12.48 1.60 -7.71
C LEU A 42 -11.18 0.81 -7.53
N THR A 43 -10.41 1.15 -6.48
CA THR A 43 -9.19 0.41 -6.10
C THR A 43 -9.50 -1.02 -5.69
N TYR A 44 -10.57 -1.22 -4.91
CA TYR A 44 -11.04 -2.53 -4.50
C TYR A 44 -11.46 -3.38 -5.70
N LEU A 45 -12.29 -2.82 -6.60
CA LEU A 45 -12.74 -3.53 -7.80
C LEU A 45 -11.57 -3.91 -8.72
N SER A 46 -10.61 -3.00 -8.92
CA SER A 46 -9.43 -3.27 -9.78
C SER A 46 -8.45 -4.27 -9.18
N ARG A 47 -8.43 -4.41 -7.84
CA ARG A 47 -7.53 -5.34 -7.13
C ARG A 47 -8.25 -6.54 -6.52
N ARG A 48 -9.53 -6.76 -6.81
CA ARG A 48 -10.37 -7.77 -6.15
C ARG A 48 -9.79 -9.19 -6.16
N SER A 49 -9.17 -9.60 -7.27
CA SER A 49 -8.61 -10.94 -7.45
C SER A 49 -7.24 -11.12 -6.78
N ALA A 50 -6.53 -10.01 -6.54
CA ALA A 50 -5.18 -9.99 -6.00
C ALA A 50 -5.04 -8.89 -4.92
N TYR A 51 -5.99 -8.85 -3.98
CA TYR A 51 -5.99 -7.81 -2.93
C TYR A 51 -4.79 -7.99 -1.98
N TYR A 52 -4.44 -9.25 -1.74
CA TYR A 52 -3.24 -9.70 -1.04
C TYR A 52 -2.49 -10.68 -1.94
N THR A 53 -1.25 -10.36 -2.27
CA THR A 53 -0.32 -11.25 -2.97
C THR A 53 0.68 -11.77 -1.95
N LEU A 54 0.78 -13.08 -1.78
CA LEU A 54 1.84 -13.69 -0.99
C LEU A 54 3.11 -13.72 -1.85
N VAL A 55 4.10 -12.90 -1.48
CA VAL A 55 5.33 -12.71 -2.24
C VAL A 55 6.30 -13.84 -1.94
N ASP A 56 6.56 -14.14 -0.67
CA ASP A 56 7.33 -15.33 -0.23
C ASP A 56 6.57 -16.12 0.84
N SER A 57 7.23 -16.86 1.72
CA SER A 57 6.56 -17.56 2.84
C SER A 57 6.04 -16.64 3.97
N HIS A 58 6.55 -15.41 4.08
CA HIS A 58 6.36 -14.49 5.20
C HIS A 58 5.83 -13.10 4.81
N VAL A 59 6.01 -12.63 3.58
CA VAL A 59 5.70 -11.26 3.15
C VAL A 59 4.50 -11.26 2.21
N PHE A 60 3.47 -10.51 2.59
CA PHE A 60 2.35 -10.16 1.73
C PHE A 60 2.50 -8.74 1.20
N LEU A 61 2.12 -8.53 -0.06
CA LEU A 61 2.02 -7.22 -0.73
C LEU A 61 0.56 -6.98 -1.14
N GLY A 62 0.02 -5.78 -0.91
CA GLY A 62 -1.37 -5.52 -1.32
C GLY A 62 -1.90 -4.11 -1.16
N ALA A 63 -3.23 -3.99 -1.32
CA ALA A 63 -3.98 -2.73 -1.26
C ALA A 63 -4.44 -2.36 0.16
N ALA A 64 -4.77 -1.10 0.39
CA ALA A 64 -5.08 -0.58 1.73
C ALA A 64 -6.21 -1.39 2.44
N PRO A 65 -5.97 -1.99 3.62
CA PRO A 65 -6.98 -2.78 4.30
C PRO A 65 -8.06 -1.90 4.94
N MET A 66 -9.29 -2.41 4.93
CA MET A 66 -10.47 -1.73 5.45
C MET A 66 -11.13 -2.61 6.51
N GLU A 67 -11.33 -2.06 7.71
CA GLU A 67 -11.90 -2.83 8.82
C GLU A 67 -13.33 -3.31 8.53
N PHE A 68 -14.17 -2.45 7.96
CA PHE A 68 -15.56 -2.80 7.63
C PHE A 68 -15.68 -3.93 6.59
N MET A 69 -14.60 -4.23 5.85
CA MET A 69 -14.52 -5.37 4.93
C MET A 69 -13.97 -6.65 5.58
N GLY A 70 -13.65 -6.61 6.88
CA GLY A 70 -13.00 -7.71 7.58
C GLY A 70 -11.57 -7.97 7.13
N HIS A 71 -10.90 -6.99 6.52
CA HIS A 71 -9.54 -7.17 5.99
C HIS A 71 -8.52 -7.48 7.08
N VAL A 72 -8.67 -6.88 8.27
CA VAL A 72 -7.74 -7.10 9.39
C VAL A 72 -7.86 -8.52 9.94
N SER A 73 -9.08 -9.02 10.16
CA SER A 73 -9.29 -10.40 10.62
C SER A 73 -8.81 -11.43 9.59
N GLN A 74 -9.01 -11.15 8.31
CA GLN A 74 -8.50 -11.91 7.19
C GLN A 74 -6.96 -11.96 7.12
N LEU A 75 -6.28 -10.85 7.42
CA LEU A 75 -4.82 -10.82 7.51
C LEU A 75 -4.35 -11.62 8.72
N ALA A 76 -4.98 -11.41 9.89
CA ALA A 76 -4.64 -12.10 11.12
C ALA A 76 -4.80 -13.63 10.99
N SER A 77 -5.85 -14.11 10.33
CA SER A 77 -6.08 -15.55 10.10
C SER A 77 -5.05 -16.18 9.17
N ARG A 78 -4.39 -15.38 8.32
CA ARG A 78 -3.28 -15.81 7.46
C ARG A 78 -1.92 -15.74 8.17
N GLY A 79 -1.88 -15.47 9.47
CA GLY A 79 -0.66 -15.42 10.27
C GLY A 79 0.06 -14.06 10.23
N VAL A 80 -0.56 -13.02 9.65
CA VAL A 80 0.02 -11.67 9.67
C VAL A 80 0.00 -11.14 11.09
N ARG A 81 1.17 -10.70 11.58
CA ARG A 81 1.34 -10.05 12.90
C ARG A 81 2.06 -8.72 12.81
N ALA A 82 2.43 -8.30 11.60
CA ALA A 82 3.01 -6.99 11.36
C ALA A 82 2.48 -6.37 10.07
N VAL A 83 2.30 -5.05 10.06
CA VAL A 83 1.85 -4.28 8.89
C VAL A 83 2.78 -3.09 8.68
N VAL A 84 3.25 -2.93 7.44
CA VAL A 84 3.91 -1.72 6.96
C VAL A 84 2.93 -0.93 6.08
N ASN A 85 2.57 0.27 6.53
CA ASN A 85 1.68 1.17 5.81
C ASN A 85 2.46 2.33 5.19
N MET A 86 2.49 2.39 3.87
CA MET A 86 3.18 3.45 3.11
C MET A 86 2.30 4.66 2.78
N CYS A 87 1.02 4.66 3.17
CA CYS A 87 0.09 5.72 2.84
C CYS A 87 0.32 6.98 3.69
N ASP A 88 0.56 8.11 3.03
CA ASP A 88 0.42 9.44 3.67
C ASP A 88 -1.06 9.80 3.88
N GLU A 89 -1.91 9.34 2.98
CA GLU A 89 -3.31 9.68 2.90
C GLU A 89 -4.25 8.85 3.79
N TYR A 90 -3.73 7.78 4.38
CA TYR A 90 -4.52 6.83 5.16
C TYR A 90 -3.70 6.23 6.31
N ASP A 91 -4.20 6.38 7.54
CA ASP A 91 -3.53 5.84 8.73
C ASP A 91 -3.66 4.32 8.86
N GLY A 92 -4.66 3.70 8.22
CA GLY A 92 -5.00 2.30 8.46
C GLY A 92 -6.00 2.12 9.60
N PRO A 93 -6.59 0.92 9.74
CA PRO A 93 -7.48 0.58 10.85
C PRO A 93 -6.68 0.28 12.12
N VAL A 94 -6.02 1.30 12.70
CA VAL A 94 -5.05 1.16 13.79
C VAL A 94 -5.62 0.43 15.01
N ASP A 95 -6.86 0.72 15.40
CA ASP A 95 -7.47 0.07 16.57
C ASP A 95 -7.78 -1.40 16.31
N ALA A 96 -8.15 -1.76 15.09
CA ALA A 96 -8.35 -3.16 14.72
C ALA A 96 -7.03 -3.93 14.69
N TYR A 97 -5.95 -3.32 14.21
CA TYR A 97 -4.61 -3.91 14.30
C TYR A 97 -4.22 -4.20 15.74
N LYS A 98 -4.39 -3.23 16.65
CA LYS A 98 -4.11 -3.41 18.07
C LYS A 98 -4.92 -4.56 18.67
N LYS A 99 -6.23 -4.61 18.40
CA LYS A 99 -7.12 -5.69 18.87
C LYS A 99 -6.71 -7.06 18.34
N ALA A 100 -6.20 -7.13 17.11
CA ALA A 100 -5.73 -8.36 16.48
C ALA A 100 -4.29 -8.75 16.85
N GLY A 101 -3.60 -7.97 17.70
CA GLY A 101 -2.19 -8.21 18.03
C GLY A 101 -1.24 -7.99 16.85
N ILE A 102 -1.59 -7.08 15.93
CA ILE A 102 -0.79 -6.73 14.76
C ILE A 102 0.03 -5.48 15.06
N SER A 103 1.35 -5.61 14.98
CA SER A 103 2.27 -4.48 15.06
C SER A 103 2.16 -3.63 13.79
N HIS A 104 2.09 -2.31 13.94
CA HIS A 104 1.86 -1.41 12.81
C HIS A 104 2.97 -0.37 12.70
N LEU A 105 3.69 -0.39 11.58
CA LEU A 105 4.68 0.60 11.20
C LEU A 105 4.13 1.44 10.04
N ARG A 106 3.87 2.72 10.31
CA ARG A 106 3.49 3.68 9.26
C ARG A 106 4.69 4.49 8.81
N LEU A 107 4.91 4.53 7.50
CA LEU A 107 5.98 5.29 6.82
C LEU A 107 5.34 6.17 5.74
N PRO A 108 4.77 7.32 6.12
CA PRO A 108 4.00 8.17 5.23
C PRO A 108 4.79 8.54 3.97
N THR A 109 4.28 8.13 2.81
CA THR A 109 4.83 8.48 1.51
C THR A 109 3.69 9.00 0.65
N PRO A 110 3.75 10.24 0.12
CA PRO A 110 2.71 10.76 -0.76
C PRO A 110 2.42 9.81 -1.92
N ASP A 111 1.15 9.70 -2.31
CA ASP A 111 0.78 8.86 -3.44
C ASP A 111 1.48 9.34 -4.72
N HIS A 112 1.79 8.40 -5.61
CA HIS A 112 2.57 8.64 -6.83
C HIS A 112 4.00 9.18 -6.62
N THR A 113 4.58 9.04 -5.43
CA THR A 113 6.01 9.32 -5.18
C THR A 113 6.75 8.10 -4.63
N GLU A 114 8.06 8.06 -4.84
CA GLU A 114 8.94 7.05 -4.26
C GLU A 114 9.12 7.22 -2.75
N PRO A 115 9.19 6.12 -1.97
CA PRO A 115 9.61 6.17 -0.57
C PRO A 115 11.06 6.63 -0.44
N SER A 116 11.38 7.37 0.63
CA SER A 116 12.77 7.71 0.92
C SER A 116 13.60 6.47 1.25
N LEU A 117 14.90 6.51 0.96
CA LEU A 117 15.81 5.40 1.27
C LEU A 117 15.83 5.07 2.77
N ALA A 118 15.68 6.08 3.64
CA ALA A 118 15.56 5.87 5.08
C ALA A 118 14.29 5.09 5.45
N ASN A 119 13.14 5.41 4.83
CA ASN A 119 11.89 4.67 5.02
C ASN A 119 12.01 3.24 4.49
N ILE A 120 12.64 3.04 3.33
CA ILE A 120 12.86 1.70 2.77
C ILE A 120 13.66 0.84 3.73
N ARG A 121 14.80 1.35 4.23
CA ARG A 121 15.63 0.63 5.22
C ARG A 121 14.85 0.27 6.48
N LYS A 122 14.11 1.24 7.04
CA LYS A 122 13.28 1.02 8.22
C LYS A 122 12.18 -0.02 7.99
N ALA A 123 11.57 -0.04 6.80
CA ALA A 123 10.59 -1.05 6.43
C ALA A 123 11.22 -2.44 6.33
N ILE A 124 12.40 -2.55 5.71
CA ILE A 124 13.15 -3.81 5.59
C ILE A 124 13.53 -4.35 6.97
N GLU A 125 14.08 -3.52 7.85
CA GLU A 125 14.42 -3.90 9.23
C GLU A 125 13.20 -4.43 9.98
N PHE A 126 12.04 -3.77 9.83
CA PHE A 126 10.79 -4.22 10.44
C PHE A 126 10.29 -5.54 9.85
N ILE A 127 10.42 -5.74 8.54
CA ILE A 127 10.07 -7.00 7.86
C ILE A 127 10.93 -8.14 8.42
N GLU A 128 12.25 -7.97 8.42
CA GLU A 128 13.20 -8.99 8.88
C GLU A 128 13.01 -9.33 10.37
N PHE A 129 12.78 -8.33 11.21
CA PHE A 129 12.52 -8.53 12.64
C PHE A 129 11.32 -9.47 12.87
N HIS A 130 10.20 -9.22 12.21
CA HIS A 130 9.00 -10.04 12.38
C HIS A 130 9.12 -11.40 11.68
N LYS A 131 9.80 -11.46 10.54
CA LYS A 131 10.10 -12.72 9.84
C LYS A 131 10.96 -13.64 10.71
N ALA A 132 11.97 -13.12 11.40
CA ALA A 132 12.80 -13.88 12.33
C ALA A 132 12.02 -14.46 13.53
N GLN A 133 10.86 -13.89 13.85
CA GLN A 133 9.94 -14.40 14.87
C GLN A 133 8.90 -15.39 14.31
N GLY A 134 9.03 -15.81 13.04
CA GLY A 134 8.09 -16.69 12.36
C GLY A 134 6.75 -16.03 12.03
N SER A 135 6.66 -14.70 12.11
CA SER A 135 5.44 -13.94 11.80
C SER A 135 5.42 -13.50 10.35
N ARG A 136 4.21 -13.39 9.78
CA ARG A 136 4.03 -12.77 8.47
C ARG A 136 3.87 -11.26 8.56
N VAL A 137 4.38 -10.57 7.55
CA VAL A 137 4.36 -9.11 7.42
C VAL A 137 3.57 -8.71 6.20
N TYR A 138 2.65 -7.76 6.35
CA TYR A 138 1.87 -7.22 5.26
C TYR A 138 2.33 -5.81 4.91
N VAL A 139 2.76 -5.61 3.67
CA VAL A 139 3.22 -4.31 3.16
C VAL A 139 2.17 -3.76 2.20
N HIS A 140 1.65 -2.57 2.47
CA HIS A 140 0.63 -1.97 1.62
C HIS A 140 0.83 -0.47 1.39
N CYS A 141 0.24 0.00 0.30
CA CYS A 141 -0.07 1.41 0.05
C CYS A 141 -1.58 1.50 -0.27
N LYS A 142 -1.99 2.39 -1.18
CA LYS A 142 -3.39 2.46 -1.63
C LYS A 142 -3.77 1.25 -2.49
N ALA A 143 -3.14 1.10 -3.65
CA ALA A 143 -3.41 0.01 -4.60
C ALA A 143 -2.42 -1.16 -4.53
N GLY A 144 -1.36 -1.03 -3.73
CA GLY A 144 -0.34 -2.07 -3.58
C GLY A 144 0.63 -2.21 -4.75
N ALA A 145 0.75 -1.22 -5.64
CA ALA A 145 1.50 -1.35 -6.90
C ALA A 145 2.68 -0.38 -7.06
N GLY A 146 2.70 0.72 -6.29
CA GLY A 146 3.79 1.72 -6.34
C GLY A 146 4.66 1.64 -5.10
N ARG A 147 4.40 2.53 -4.14
CA ARG A 147 5.16 2.69 -2.88
C ARG A 147 5.48 1.38 -2.14
N SER A 148 4.48 0.54 -1.90
CA SER A 148 4.68 -0.73 -1.19
C SER A 148 5.41 -1.77 -2.04
N ALA A 149 5.17 -1.79 -3.35
CA ALA A 149 5.89 -2.67 -4.26
C ALA A 149 7.38 -2.29 -4.32
N ALA A 150 7.71 -1.00 -4.32
CA ALA A 150 9.10 -0.52 -4.23
C ALA A 150 9.81 -0.99 -2.95
N VAL A 151 9.13 -0.94 -1.79
CA VAL A 151 9.67 -1.49 -0.53
C VAL A 151 9.94 -2.99 -0.64
N VAL A 152 8.95 -3.77 -1.12
CA VAL A 152 9.09 -5.22 -1.28
C VAL A 152 10.16 -5.58 -2.31
N PHE A 153 10.29 -4.81 -3.38
CA PHE A 153 11.33 -4.96 -4.39
C PHE A 153 12.72 -4.80 -3.78
N CYS A 154 12.96 -3.72 -3.03
CA CYS A 154 14.23 -3.50 -2.33
C CYS A 154 14.50 -4.58 -1.28
N TRP A 155 13.46 -5.02 -0.57
CA TRP A 155 13.58 -6.12 0.38
C TRP A 155 13.98 -7.45 -0.29
N LEU A 156 13.38 -7.78 -1.44
CA LEU A 156 13.75 -8.98 -2.22
C LEU A 156 15.21 -8.91 -2.66
N LEU A 157 15.64 -7.79 -3.26
CA LEU A 157 17.05 -7.60 -3.65
C LEU A 157 18.02 -7.88 -2.50
N GLN A 158 17.73 -7.34 -1.31
CA GLN A 158 18.59 -7.51 -0.15
C GLN A 158 18.56 -8.93 0.43
N SER A 159 17.40 -9.59 0.44
CA SER A 159 17.21 -10.89 1.10
C SER A 159 17.56 -12.10 0.23
N THR A 160 17.51 -11.96 -1.10
CA THR A 160 17.78 -13.08 -2.03
C THR A 160 19.13 -12.95 -2.74
N GLY A 161 19.70 -11.74 -2.84
CA GLY A 161 20.87 -11.49 -3.68
C GLY A 161 20.62 -11.60 -5.18
N TRP A 162 19.34 -11.63 -5.60
CA TRP A 162 18.94 -11.66 -7.01
C TRP A 162 19.32 -10.37 -7.74
N SER A 163 19.44 -10.46 -9.06
CA SER A 163 19.63 -9.27 -9.89
C SER A 163 18.37 -8.39 -9.93
N LEU A 164 18.52 -7.16 -10.40
CA LEU A 164 17.37 -6.25 -10.60
C LEU A 164 16.31 -6.87 -11.52
N ASP A 165 16.76 -7.53 -12.58
CA ASP A 165 15.87 -8.14 -13.59
C ASP A 165 15.14 -9.35 -13.00
N ASP A 166 15.82 -10.21 -12.25
CA ASP A 166 15.21 -11.36 -11.58
C ASP A 166 14.10 -10.94 -10.60
N VAL A 167 14.36 -9.91 -9.78
CA VAL A 167 13.35 -9.39 -8.84
C VAL A 167 12.19 -8.75 -9.59
N HIS A 168 12.47 -8.06 -10.70
CA HIS A 168 11.43 -7.46 -11.54
C HIS A 168 10.52 -8.50 -12.17
N GLU A 169 11.10 -9.51 -12.81
CA GLU A 169 10.35 -10.63 -13.40
C GLU A 169 9.53 -11.34 -12.32
N TYR A 170 10.17 -11.73 -11.21
CA TYR A 170 9.49 -12.42 -10.11
C TYR A 170 8.30 -11.65 -9.55
N LEU A 171 8.48 -10.35 -9.27
CA LEU A 171 7.43 -9.56 -8.64
C LEU A 171 6.30 -9.23 -9.62
N SER A 172 6.61 -9.03 -10.90
CA SER A 172 5.64 -8.77 -11.96
C SER A 172 4.78 -10.00 -12.27
N ASP A 173 5.37 -11.19 -12.26
CA ASP A 173 4.63 -12.45 -12.41
C ASP A 173 3.64 -12.71 -11.27
N LYS A 174 3.97 -12.19 -10.08
CA LYS A 174 3.12 -12.31 -8.88
C LYS A 174 2.01 -11.24 -8.83
N ARG A 175 2.19 -10.06 -9.44
CA ARG A 175 1.30 -8.91 -9.24
C ARG A 175 1.25 -7.87 -10.37
#